data_AF-L8DUC2-F1
#
_entry.id   AF-L8DUC2-F1
#
_cell.length_a   1.000
_cell.length_b   1.000
_cell.length_c   1.000
_cell.angle_alpha   90.00
_cell.angle_beta   90.00
_cell.angle_gamma   90.00
#
_symmetry.space_group_name_H-M   'P 1'
#
loop_
_entity.id
_entity.type
_entity.pdbx_description
1 polymer ?
#
loop_
_entity_poly.entity_id
_entity_poly.type
_entity_poly.pdbx_seq_one_letter_code
_entity_poly.pdbx_strand_id
1 'polypeptide(L)'
;MDRLQRVAQVLGLEMAELIHIPETECKLVNLRELAGWTQAQLAQRAGISTPLLAALERGHASLTDAVCGRIAVELKLPDAAVAEAFERGRTRQ
;
A
#
# COMPACT_ATOMS: atom_id res chain seq x y z
N MET A 1 -2.58 -12.68 -10.67
CA MET A 1 -2.49 -11.20 -10.73
C MET A 1 -2.54 -10.66 -12.18
N ASP A 2 -2.10 -11.42 -13.19
CA ASP A 2 -1.96 -10.95 -14.60
C ASP A 2 -3.27 -10.72 -15.41
N ARG A 3 -4.39 -11.34 -15.01
CA ARG A 3 -5.63 -11.29 -15.83
C ARG A 3 -6.34 -9.93 -15.83
N LEU A 4 -6.34 -9.24 -14.69
CA LEU A 4 -7.02 -7.96 -14.56
C LEU A 4 -6.29 -6.84 -15.32
N GLN A 5 -4.95 -6.87 -15.28
CA GLN A 5 -4.10 -5.95 -16.04
C GLN A 5 -4.27 -6.11 -17.55
N ARG A 6 -4.42 -7.35 -18.03
CA ARG A 6 -4.71 -7.61 -19.45
C ARG A 6 -6.09 -7.09 -19.87
N VAL A 7 -7.10 -7.19 -19.02
CA VAL A 7 -8.43 -6.61 -19.27
C VAL A 7 -8.37 -5.08 -19.29
N ALA A 8 -7.60 -4.47 -18.38
CA ALA A 8 -7.40 -3.02 -18.32
C ALA A 8 -6.81 -2.45 -19.61
N GLN A 9 -5.76 -3.09 -20.13
CA GLN A 9 -5.14 -2.70 -21.40
C GLN A 9 -6.11 -2.77 -22.60
N VAL A 10 -6.95 -3.80 -22.66
CA VAL A 10 -7.93 -3.95 -23.75
C VAL A 10 -9.00 -2.86 -23.70
N LEU A 11 -9.38 -2.45 -22.49
CA LEU A 11 -10.38 -1.40 -22.26
C LEU A 11 -9.79 0.02 -22.32
N GLY A 12 -8.46 0.16 -22.42
CA GLY A 12 -7.78 1.46 -22.43
C GLY A 12 -7.86 2.21 -21.10
N LEU A 13 -8.06 1.48 -20.00
CA LEU A 13 -8.23 2.04 -18.65
C LEU A 13 -6.95 1.89 -17.85
N GLU A 14 -6.67 2.87 -17.00
CA GLU A 14 -5.62 2.75 -15.99
C GLU A 14 -6.08 1.79 -14.88
N MET A 15 -5.13 1.05 -14.28
CA MET A 15 -5.47 0.09 -13.20
C MET A 15 -6.16 0.77 -12.01
N ALA A 16 -5.87 2.05 -11.79
CA ALA A 16 -6.51 2.87 -10.77
C ALA A 16 -8.01 3.12 -11.02
N GLU A 17 -8.47 3.07 -12.29
CA GLU A 17 -9.88 3.26 -12.65
C GLU A 17 -10.72 1.99 -12.43
N LEU A 18 -10.08 0.82 -12.45
CA LEU A 18 -10.73 -0.48 -12.31
C LEU A 18 -10.84 -0.95 -10.85
N ILE A 19 -10.03 -0.35 -9.96
CA ILE A 19 -9.97 -0.72 -8.55
C ILE A 19 -10.63 0.40 -7.75
N HIS A 20 -11.95 0.29 -7.57
CA HIS A 20 -12.66 1.11 -6.61
C HIS A 20 -12.61 0.41 -5.24
N ILE A 21 -11.56 0.66 -4.47
CA ILE A 21 -11.54 0.32 -3.05
C ILE A 21 -12.14 1.54 -2.33
N PRO A 22 -13.29 1.41 -1.64
CA PRO A 22 -13.78 2.49 -0.80
C PRO A 22 -12.64 2.93 0.12
N GLU A 23 -12.40 4.24 0.30
CA GLU A 23 -11.30 4.74 1.15
C GLU A 23 -11.32 4.09 2.55
N THR A 24 -12.52 3.73 3.02
CA THR A 24 -12.80 3.02 4.28
C THR A 24 -12.28 1.58 4.36
N GLU A 25 -11.83 0.99 3.26
CA GLU A 25 -11.30 -0.38 3.17
C GLU A 25 -9.84 -0.44 2.68
N CYS A 26 -9.28 0.69 2.25
CA CYS A 26 -7.94 0.75 1.66
C CYS A 26 -6.86 0.51 2.72
N LYS A 27 -6.19 -0.63 2.69
CA LYS A 27 -5.12 -0.99 3.63
C LYS A 27 -3.75 -0.59 3.09
N LEU A 28 -2.71 -0.67 3.93
CA LEU A 28 -1.33 -0.37 3.54
C LEU A 28 -0.86 -1.17 2.31
N VAL A 29 -1.26 -2.45 2.21
CA VAL A 29 -1.00 -3.31 1.03
C VAL A 29 -1.61 -2.73 -0.25
N ASN A 30 -2.81 -2.14 -0.16
CA ASN A 30 -3.51 -1.56 -1.32
C ASN A 30 -2.85 -0.26 -1.75
N LEU A 31 -2.44 0.61 -0.82
CA LEU A 31 -1.69 1.82 -1.16
C LEU A 31 -0.40 1.48 -1.92
N ARG A 32 0.30 0.42 -1.51
CA ARG A 32 1.49 -0.07 -2.20
C ARG A 32 1.16 -0.58 -3.62
N GLU A 33 0.10 -1.38 -3.75
CA GLU A 33 -0.32 -1.94 -5.05
C GLU A 33 -0.78 -0.86 -6.03
N LEU A 34 -1.52 0.14 -5.55
CA LEU A 34 -1.95 1.30 -6.32
C LEU A 34 -0.76 2.15 -6.80
N ALA A 35 0.31 2.20 -6.01
CA ALA A 35 1.57 2.84 -6.40
C ALA A 35 2.43 1.97 -7.35
N GLY A 36 1.97 0.77 -7.72
CA GLY A 36 2.66 -0.11 -8.67
C GLY A 36 3.89 -0.82 -8.09
N TRP A 37 4.04 -0.87 -6.77
CA TRP A 37 5.23 -1.43 -6.13
C TRP A 37 5.02 -2.86 -5.61
N THR A 38 6.01 -3.71 -5.81
CA THR A 38 6.16 -4.93 -5.02
C THR A 38 6.55 -4.58 -3.58
N GLN A 39 6.33 -5.52 -2.66
CA GLN A 39 6.73 -5.34 -1.26
C GLN A 39 8.24 -5.09 -1.11
N ALA A 40 9.08 -5.81 -1.85
CA ALA A 40 10.53 -5.59 -1.81
C ALA A 40 10.92 -4.19 -2.33
N GLN A 41 10.26 -3.71 -3.38
CA GLN A 41 10.51 -2.37 -3.93
C GLN A 41 10.13 -1.27 -2.94
N LEU A 42 8.92 -1.29 -2.36
CA LEU A 42 8.54 -0.28 -1.38
C LEU A 42 9.44 -0.31 -0.15
N ALA A 43 9.77 -1.51 0.35
CA ALA A 43 10.66 -1.66 1.50
C ALA A 43 12.04 -1.05 1.23
N GLN A 44 12.65 -1.36 0.08
CA GLN A 44 13.92 -0.80 -0.35
C GLN A 44 13.86 0.73 -0.42
N ARG A 45 12.84 1.28 -1.07
CA ARG A 45 12.65 2.72 -1.27
C ARG A 45 12.44 3.46 0.05
N ALA A 46 11.63 2.91 0.95
CA ALA A 46 11.40 3.46 2.28
C ALA A 46 12.56 3.19 3.27
N GLY A 47 13.61 2.49 2.85
CA GLY A 47 14.76 2.16 3.70
C GLY A 47 14.41 1.25 4.89
N ILE A 48 13.47 0.33 4.70
CA ILE A 48 13.09 -0.68 5.70
C ILE A 48 13.30 -2.09 5.16
N SER A 49 13.29 -3.09 6.05
CA SER A 49 13.39 -4.48 5.62
C SER A 49 12.06 -4.97 5.04
N THR A 50 12.12 -5.84 4.03
CA THR A 50 10.91 -6.48 3.47
C THR A 50 10.09 -7.22 4.53
N PRO A 51 10.69 -7.95 5.51
CA PRO A 51 9.95 -8.55 6.61
C PRO A 51 9.22 -7.53 7.49
N LEU A 52 9.83 -6.36 7.77
CA LEU A 52 9.16 -5.30 8.53
C LEU A 52 7.93 -4.78 7.77
N LEU A 53 8.07 -4.49 6.48
CA LEU A 53 6.91 -4.08 5.66
C LEU A 53 5.82 -5.15 5.65
N ALA A 54 6.20 -6.43 5.58
CA ALA A 54 5.26 -7.56 5.65
C ALA A 54 4.47 -7.56 6.97
N ALA A 55 5.16 -7.35 8.08
CA ALA A 55 4.56 -7.31 9.41
C ALA A 55 3.64 -6.09 9.57
N LEU A 56 4.01 -4.93 9.01
CA LEU A 56 3.18 -3.73 9.00
C LEU A 56 1.90 -3.93 8.17
N GLU A 57 2.01 -4.49 6.96
CA GLU A 57 0.85 -4.77 6.10
C GLU A 57 -0.12 -5.78 6.73
N ARG A 58 0.40 -6.69 7.56
CA ARG A 58 -0.39 -7.64 8.37
C ARG A 58 -0.71 -7.13 9.77
N GLY A 59 -0.43 -5.87 10.13
CA GLY A 59 -0.70 -5.35 11.48
C GLY A 59 -0.01 -6.11 12.63
N HIS A 60 1.02 -6.90 12.36
CA HIS A 60 1.82 -7.64 13.36
C HIS A 60 3.01 -6.83 13.90
N ALA A 61 3.21 -5.61 13.41
CA ALA A 61 4.20 -4.67 13.88
C ALA A 61 3.55 -3.30 14.12
N SER A 62 4.14 -2.51 15.01
CA SER A 62 3.72 -1.12 15.24
C SER A 62 4.31 -0.19 14.19
N LEU A 63 3.50 0.71 13.65
CA LEU A 63 3.95 1.76 12.73
C LEU A 63 4.48 2.95 13.54
N THR A 64 5.78 3.23 13.45
CA THR A 64 6.38 4.43 14.06
C THR A 64 6.28 5.61 13.10
N ASP A 65 6.25 6.84 13.62
CA ASP A 65 6.18 8.07 12.81
C ASP A 65 7.30 8.13 11.77
N ALA A 66 8.52 7.75 12.15
CA ALA A 66 9.68 7.72 11.25
C ALA A 66 9.54 6.69 10.11
N VAL A 67 8.85 5.57 10.32
CA VAL A 67 8.57 4.60 9.25
C VAL A 67 7.37 5.07 8.42
N CYS A 68 6.36 5.65 9.05
CA CYS A 68 5.19 6.24 8.40
C CYS A 68 5.61 7.29 7.38
N GLY A 69 6.40 8.29 7.80
CA GLY A 69 6.86 9.36 6.92
C GLY A 69 7.70 8.86 5.75
N ARG A 70 8.55 7.84 5.95
CA ARG A 70 9.34 7.25 4.85
C ARG A 70 8.47 6.53 3.82
N ILE A 71 7.46 5.80 4.28
CA ILE A 71 6.48 5.16 3.37
C ILE A 71 5.64 6.22 2.65
N ALA A 72 5.20 7.25 3.38
CA ALA A 72 4.39 8.35 2.85
C ALA A 72 5.10 9.10 1.71
N VAL A 73 6.39 9.42 1.90
CA VAL A 73 7.24 10.04 0.87
C VAL A 73 7.28 9.19 -0.40
N GLU A 74 7.50 7.88 -0.27
CA GLU A 74 7.62 6.99 -1.43
C GLU A 74 6.29 6.74 -2.14
N LEU A 75 5.19 6.75 -1.41
CA LEU A 75 3.84 6.62 -1.95
C LEU A 75 3.27 7.97 -2.44
N LYS A 76 3.96 9.09 -2.18
CA LYS A 76 3.49 10.46 -2.47
C LYS A 76 2.14 10.75 -1.84
N LEU A 77 1.95 10.28 -0.60
CA LEU A 77 0.74 10.46 0.19
C LEU A 77 1.05 11.23 1.47
N PRO A 78 0.05 11.87 2.11
CA PRO A 78 0.20 12.39 3.46
C PRO A 78 0.42 11.26 4.48
N ASP A 79 1.20 11.51 5.52
CA ASP A 79 1.41 10.58 6.64
C ASP A 79 0.09 10.07 7.24
N ALA A 80 -0.92 10.95 7.34
CA ALA A 80 -2.25 10.59 7.82
C ALA A 80 -2.90 9.48 6.99
N ALA A 81 -2.80 9.53 5.65
CA ALA A 81 -3.38 8.52 4.77
C ALA A 81 -2.71 7.15 4.96
N VAL A 82 -1.39 7.13 5.18
CA VAL A 82 -0.63 5.90 5.47
C VAL A 82 -0.99 5.35 6.85
N ALA A 83 -1.08 6.21 7.86
CA ALA A 83 -1.43 5.82 9.23
C ALA A 83 -2.86 5.24 9.28
N GLU A 84 -3.84 5.89 8.68
CA GLU A 84 -5.21 5.40 8.61
C GLU A 84 -5.32 4.05 7.86
N ALA A 85 -4.58 3.89 6.76
CA ALA A 85 -4.54 2.63 6.02
C ALA A 85 -3.91 1.48 6.81
N PHE A 86 -2.89 1.79 7.62
CA PHE A 86 -2.31 0.83 8.56
C PHE A 86 -3.33 0.44 9.65
N GLU A 87 -4.01 1.41 10.27
CA GLU A 87 -5.00 1.19 11.32
C GLU A 87 -6.19 0.33 10.83
N ARG A 88 -6.66 0.54 9.60
CA ARG A 88 -7.69 -0.31 8.96
C ARG A 88 -7.22 -1.77 8.80
N GLY A 89 -5.95 -1.99 8.47
CA GLY A 89 -5.38 -3.33 8.35
C GLY A 89 -5.20 -4.03 9.70
N ARG A 90 -4.88 -3.26 10.75
CA ARG A 90 -4.65 -3.74 12.11
C ARG A 90 -5.94 -4.12 12.84
N THR A 91 -7.03 -3.39 12.63
CA THR A 91 -8.29 -3.55 13.36
C THR A 91 -9.23 -4.62 12.80
N ARG A 92 -9.06 -5.05 11.54
CA ARG A 92 -9.89 -6.08 10.88
C ARG A 92 -9.31 -7.51 10.93
N GLN A 93 -8.56 -7.85 11.98
CA GLN A 93 -7.98 -9.19 12.20
C GLN A 93 -8.59 -9.89 13.41
#